data_AF-A0A7Z0EL28-F1
#
_entry.id   AF-A0A7Z0EL28-F1
#
_cell.length_a   1.000
_cell.length_b   1.000
_cell.length_c   1.000
_cell.angle_alpha   90.00
_cell.angle_beta   90.00
_cell.angle_gamma   90.00
#
_symmetry.space_group_name_H-M   'P 1'
#
loop_
_entity.id
_entity.type
_entity.pdbx_description
1 polymer ?
#
loop_
_entity_poly.entity_id
_entity_poly.type
_entity_poly.pdbx_seq_one_letter_code
_entity_poly.pdbx_strand_id
1 'polypeptide(L)'
;MGDDRCLHDLLPGECGFCRPAPSGLSERVTITPGGTVFHRTRRCEALVEGQRKAGRMGLEVHDPEVVPLARVLHDRPPCIHCFPDYAPRGTKLCWARHEGTWYKGPLKRWRGRNDAGLWEADVAYVVELALLDVVVDERRLRLRGAGQESLR
;
A
#
# COMPACT_ATOMS: atom_id res chain seq x y z
N MET A 1 13.75 -34.95 19.00
CA MET A 1 13.47 -33.51 18.93
C MET A 1 13.24 -33.21 17.47
N GLY A 2 11.96 -33.10 17.09
CA GLY A 2 11.55 -32.99 15.70
C GLY A 2 12.03 -31.67 15.12
N ASP A 3 12.47 -31.73 13.88
CA ASP A 3 12.96 -30.62 13.09
C ASP A 3 11.93 -29.47 13.10
N ASP A 4 12.22 -28.36 13.80
CA ASP A 4 11.38 -27.14 13.83
C ASP A 4 11.39 -26.39 12.48
N ARG A 5 11.88 -27.04 11.42
CA ARG A 5 11.98 -26.51 10.07
C ARG A 5 10.67 -26.72 9.33
N CYS A 6 10.25 -25.71 8.58
CA CYS A 6 9.12 -25.87 7.67
C CYS A 6 9.48 -26.76 6.47
N LEU A 7 8.50 -27.12 5.65
CA LEU A 7 8.70 -27.88 4.39
C LEU A 7 9.64 -27.20 3.37
N HIS A 8 10.04 -25.95 3.62
CA HIS A 8 11.01 -25.19 2.83
C HIS A 8 12.42 -25.20 3.47
N ASP A 9 12.66 -26.06 4.47
CA ASP A 9 13.95 -26.21 5.15
C ASP A 9 14.46 -24.91 5.84
N LEU A 10 13.52 -24.14 6.38
CA LEU A 10 13.77 -22.86 7.08
C LEU A 10 13.18 -22.89 8.49
N LEU A 11 13.83 -22.21 9.43
CA LEU A 11 13.38 -22.13 10.82
C LEU A 11 12.10 -21.30 10.96
N PRO A 12 11.39 -21.40 12.11
CA PRO A 12 10.20 -20.60 12.37
C PRO A 12 10.51 -19.11 12.26
N GLY A 13 9.73 -18.44 11.41
CA GLY A 13 9.93 -17.02 11.14
C GLY A 13 10.91 -16.72 10.01
N GLU A 14 11.77 -17.62 9.53
CA GLU A 14 12.65 -17.33 8.38
C GLU A 14 11.95 -17.51 7.04
N CYS A 15 11.00 -18.43 6.97
CA CYS A 15 10.24 -18.71 5.75
C CYS A 15 9.17 -17.65 5.48
N GLY A 16 9.32 -16.88 4.40
CA GLY A 16 8.31 -15.91 3.96
C GLY A 16 6.95 -16.53 3.63
N PHE A 17 6.90 -17.78 3.20
CA PHE A 17 5.65 -18.50 2.89
C PHE A 17 4.92 -19.02 4.14
N CYS A 18 5.63 -19.26 5.24
CA CYS A 18 5.06 -19.76 6.49
C CYS A 18 4.88 -18.67 7.54
N ARG A 19 5.57 -17.53 7.41
CA ARG A 19 5.42 -16.40 8.33
C ARG A 19 4.04 -15.76 8.12
N PRO A 20 3.33 -15.39 9.20
CA PRO A 20 2.10 -14.62 9.10
C PRO A 20 2.29 -13.32 8.31
N ALA A 21 1.25 -12.91 7.60
CA ALA A 21 1.26 -11.62 6.91
C ALA A 21 1.49 -10.47 7.92
N PRO A 22 2.25 -9.42 7.55
CA PRO A 22 2.37 -8.22 8.37
C PRO A 22 0.99 -7.61 8.68
N SER A 23 0.87 -7.00 9.85
CA SER A 23 -0.37 -6.30 10.25
C SER A 23 -0.83 -5.33 9.16
N GLY A 24 -2.12 -5.36 8.85
CA GLY A 24 -2.73 -4.56 7.79
C GLY A 24 -2.68 -5.19 6.39
N LEU A 25 -2.00 -6.33 6.19
CA LEU A 25 -1.99 -7.10 4.94
C LEU A 25 -2.74 -8.43 5.06
N SER A 26 -3.01 -9.06 3.91
CA SER A 26 -3.62 -10.38 3.80
C SER A 26 -2.58 -11.41 3.36
N GLU A 27 -2.69 -12.65 3.84
CA GLU A 27 -1.77 -13.76 3.46
C GLU A 27 -1.82 -14.08 1.97
N ARG A 28 -2.97 -13.85 1.34
CA ARG A 28 -3.17 -13.99 -0.10
C ARG A 28 -3.64 -12.67 -0.67
N VAL A 29 -3.10 -12.34 -1.84
CA VAL A 29 -3.36 -11.09 -2.53
C VAL A 29 -3.63 -11.34 -4.00
N THR A 30 -4.36 -10.42 -4.62
CA THR A 30 -4.67 -10.43 -6.03
C THR A 30 -3.65 -9.61 -6.80
N ILE A 31 -3.08 -10.17 -7.86
CA ILE A 31 -2.22 -9.48 -8.81
C ILE A 31 -2.75 -9.65 -10.23
N THR A 32 -2.26 -8.81 -11.14
CA THR A 32 -2.34 -9.07 -12.58
C THR A 32 -0.93 -9.13 -13.15
N PRO A 33 -0.66 -10.00 -14.15
CA PRO A 33 0.56 -9.91 -14.94
C PRO A 33 0.76 -8.47 -15.47
N GLY A 34 1.99 -7.96 -15.39
CA GLY A 34 2.31 -6.56 -15.74
C GLY A 34 1.83 -5.48 -14.73
N GLY A 35 0.97 -5.81 -13.78
CA GLY A 35 0.49 -4.87 -12.76
C GLY A 35 1.56 -4.49 -11.73
N THR A 36 1.61 -3.20 -11.35
CA THR A 36 2.66 -2.65 -10.46
C THR A 36 2.34 -2.73 -8.97
N VAL A 37 1.11 -3.05 -8.60
CA VAL A 37 0.66 -3.17 -7.21
C VAL A 37 -0.08 -4.49 -6.98
N PHE A 38 -0.21 -4.91 -5.72
CA PHE A 38 -1.11 -6.01 -5.35
C PHE A 38 -2.35 -5.50 -4.61
N HIS A 39 -3.46 -6.22 -4.77
CA HIS A 39 -4.78 -5.86 -4.24
C HIS A 39 -5.27 -6.92 -3.24
N ARG A 40 -6.22 -6.54 -2.37
CA ARG A 40 -6.88 -7.49 -1.46
C ARG A 40 -7.84 -8.42 -2.21
N THR A 41 -8.49 -7.91 -3.24
CA THR A 41 -9.58 -8.60 -3.93
C THR A 41 -9.60 -8.27 -5.42
N ARG A 42 -10.11 -9.22 -6.22
CA ARG A 42 -10.38 -9.05 -7.66
C ARG A 42 -11.39 -7.93 -7.96
N ARG A 43 -12.20 -7.55 -6.96
CA ARG A 43 -13.22 -6.50 -7.05
C ARG A 43 -12.71 -5.11 -6.65
N CYS A 44 -11.41 -4.94 -6.42
CA CYS A 44 -10.86 -3.63 -6.11
C CYS A 44 -11.12 -2.68 -7.28
N GLU A 45 -11.72 -1.54 -7.01
CA GLU A 45 -12.07 -0.56 -8.04
C GLU A 45 -10.85 -0.11 -8.85
N ALA A 46 -9.72 0.17 -8.18
CA ALA A 46 -8.47 0.54 -8.85
C ALA A 46 -7.92 -0.58 -9.76
N LEU A 47 -8.15 -1.85 -9.41
CA LEU A 47 -7.78 -2.98 -10.27
C LEU A 47 -8.68 -3.04 -11.51
N VAL A 48 -10.00 -2.96 -11.31
CA VAL A 48 -10.99 -3.04 -12.38
C VAL A 48 -10.80 -1.89 -13.36
N GLU A 49 -10.65 -0.66 -12.86
CA GLU A 49 -10.45 0.50 -13.72
C GLU A 49 -9.06 0.50 -14.37
N GLY A 50 -8.02 0.03 -13.68
CA GLY A 50 -6.70 -0.17 -14.27
C GLY A 50 -6.73 -1.10 -15.48
N GLN A 51 -7.43 -2.24 -15.37
CA GLN A 51 -7.63 -3.19 -16.48
C GLN A 51 -8.46 -2.57 -17.62
N ARG A 52 -9.54 -1.85 -17.31
CA ARG A 52 -10.34 -1.12 -18.32
C ARG A 52 -9.50 -0.07 -19.05
N LYS A 53 -8.69 0.69 -18.33
CA LYS A 53 -7.79 1.69 -18.91
C LYS A 53 -6.73 1.04 -19.81
N ALA A 54 -6.12 -0.05 -19.37
CA ALA A 54 -5.17 -0.82 -20.19
C ALA A 54 -5.81 -1.26 -21.51
N GLY A 55 -7.01 -1.86 -21.46
CA GLY A 55 -7.76 -2.23 -22.65
C GLY A 55 -8.09 -1.05 -23.57
N ARG A 56 -8.50 0.11 -23.01
CA ARG A 56 -8.73 1.35 -23.78
C ARG A 56 -7.46 1.87 -24.46
N MET A 57 -6.28 1.60 -23.88
CA MET A 57 -4.98 1.98 -24.43
C MET A 57 -4.43 0.92 -25.42
N GLY A 58 -5.17 -0.15 -25.71
CA GLY A 58 -4.71 -1.25 -26.56
C GLY A 58 -3.63 -2.12 -25.93
N LEU A 59 -3.44 -2.02 -24.60
CA LEU A 59 -2.53 -2.89 -23.87
C LEU A 59 -3.20 -4.23 -23.58
N GLU A 60 -2.39 -5.28 -23.42
CA GLU A 60 -2.87 -6.60 -23.04
C GLU A 60 -3.49 -6.55 -21.63
N VAL A 61 -4.70 -7.11 -21.51
CA VAL A 61 -5.41 -7.28 -20.23
C VAL A 61 -5.32 -8.74 -19.82
N HIS A 62 -5.07 -8.97 -18.53
CA HIS A 62 -4.85 -10.32 -18.01
C HIS A 62 -5.79 -10.58 -16.84
N ASP A 63 -6.20 -11.84 -16.70
CA ASP A 63 -7.04 -12.26 -15.59
C ASP A 63 -6.32 -12.09 -14.24
N PRO A 64 -6.98 -11.54 -13.21
CA PRO A 64 -6.39 -11.42 -11.89
C PRO A 64 -6.13 -12.78 -11.21
N GLU A 65 -4.90 -12.99 -10.76
CA GLU A 65 -4.46 -14.18 -10.03
C GLU A 65 -4.41 -13.94 -8.53
N VAL A 66 -4.77 -14.95 -7.73
CA VAL A 66 -4.63 -14.90 -6.26
C VAL A 66 -3.39 -15.68 -5.85
N VAL A 67 -2.39 -14.99 -5.33
CA VAL A 67 -1.08 -15.55 -4.97
C VAL A 67 -0.78 -15.35 -3.48
N PRO A 68 0.10 -16.17 -2.87
CA PRO A 68 0.63 -15.88 -1.54
C PRO A 68 1.35 -14.52 -1.51
N LEU A 69 1.16 -13.75 -0.44
CA LEU A 69 1.79 -12.43 -0.25
C LEU A 69 3.31 -12.50 -0.40
N ALA A 70 3.93 -13.56 0.14
CA ALA A 70 5.37 -13.80 0.08
C ALA A 70 5.95 -13.74 -1.33
N ARG A 71 5.16 -14.07 -2.36
CA ARG A 71 5.57 -14.04 -3.77
C ARG A 71 5.75 -12.63 -4.33
N VAL A 72 5.11 -11.62 -3.73
CA VAL A 72 5.01 -10.28 -4.33
C VAL A 72 5.40 -9.14 -3.40
N LEU A 73 5.51 -9.41 -2.09
CA LEU A 73 5.73 -8.39 -1.06
C LEU A 73 6.99 -7.55 -1.28
N HIS A 74 8.03 -8.13 -1.88
CA HIS A 74 9.29 -7.45 -2.15
C HIS A 74 9.29 -6.66 -3.47
N ASP A 75 8.44 -7.02 -4.42
CA ASP A 75 8.49 -6.50 -5.79
C ASP A 75 7.40 -5.47 -6.09
N ARG A 76 6.26 -5.57 -5.39
CA ARG A 76 5.08 -4.76 -5.66
C ARG A 76 4.57 -4.15 -4.36
N PRO A 77 4.37 -2.82 -4.28
CA PRO A 77 3.71 -2.23 -3.14
C PRO A 77 2.21 -2.61 -3.06
N PRO A 78 1.61 -2.56 -1.87
CA PRO A 78 0.18 -2.74 -1.71
C PRO A 78 -0.59 -1.57 -2.32
N CYS A 79 -1.75 -1.86 -2.90
CA CYS A 79 -2.74 -0.84 -3.24
C CYS A 79 -3.23 -0.12 -1.97
N ILE A 80 -3.10 1.21 -1.92
CA ILE A 80 -3.49 2.04 -0.76
C ILE A 80 -4.97 1.89 -0.41
N HIS A 81 -5.86 1.74 -1.39
CA HIS A 81 -7.29 1.49 -1.11
C HIS A 81 -7.54 0.14 -0.44
N CYS A 82 -6.78 -0.87 -0.83
CA CYS A 82 -6.95 -2.22 -0.30
C CYS A 82 -6.34 -2.36 1.09
N PHE A 83 -5.26 -1.62 1.38
CA PHE A 83 -4.49 -1.75 2.60
C PHE A 83 -4.14 -0.38 3.19
N PRO A 84 -5.15 0.44 3.55
CA PRO A 84 -4.92 1.81 4.01
C PRO A 84 -4.18 1.87 5.35
N ASP A 85 -4.22 0.78 6.12
CA ASP A 85 -3.60 0.64 7.44
C ASP A 85 -2.23 -0.06 7.42
N TYR A 86 -1.75 -0.46 6.24
CA TYR A 86 -0.40 -0.98 6.13
C TYR A 86 0.59 0.18 5.98
N ALA A 87 1.55 0.24 6.90
CA ALA A 87 2.69 1.15 6.82
C ALA A 87 3.94 0.35 6.39
N PRO A 88 4.44 0.54 5.15
CA PRO A 88 5.75 0.02 4.76
C PRO A 88 6.84 0.44 5.75
N ARG A 89 7.88 -0.40 5.88
CA ARG A 89 9.01 -0.13 6.79
C ARG A 89 9.58 1.28 6.54
N GLY A 90 9.74 2.06 7.60
CA GLY A 90 10.26 3.42 7.53
C GLY A 90 9.22 4.49 7.22
N THR A 91 7.97 4.12 6.96
CA THR A 91 6.85 5.06 6.75
C THR A 91 5.94 5.13 7.97
N LYS A 92 5.09 6.15 8.03
CA LYS A 92 4.01 6.28 9.03
C LYS A 92 2.67 6.45 8.33
N LEU A 93 1.57 6.06 8.96
CA LEU A 93 0.25 6.36 8.45
C LEU A 93 -0.10 7.82 8.70
N CYS A 94 -0.76 8.44 7.73
CA CYS A 94 -1.23 9.81 7.84
C CYS A 94 -2.57 10.01 7.13
N TRP A 95 -3.17 11.15 7.43
CA TRP A 95 -4.17 11.82 6.63
C TRP A 95 -3.50 12.96 5.85
N ALA A 96 -3.72 13.00 4.55
CA ALA A 96 -3.28 14.09 3.68
C ALA A 96 -4.50 14.86 3.14
N ARG A 97 -4.46 16.19 3.18
CA ARG A 97 -5.57 17.04 2.73
C ARG A 97 -5.41 17.42 1.27
N HIS A 98 -6.45 17.18 0.48
CA HIS A 98 -6.56 17.56 -0.93
C HIS A 98 -7.94 18.16 -1.18
N GLU A 99 -7.97 19.38 -1.72
CA GLU A 99 -9.21 20.12 -2.04
C GLU A 99 -10.26 20.11 -0.90
N GLY A 100 -9.79 20.33 0.33
CA GLY A 100 -10.64 20.36 1.52
C GLY A 100 -10.91 19.00 2.17
N THR A 101 -10.77 17.89 1.43
CA THR A 101 -11.01 16.51 1.87
C THR A 101 -9.74 15.83 2.37
N TRP A 102 -9.87 14.90 3.32
CA TRP A 102 -8.75 14.17 3.91
C TRP A 102 -8.69 12.72 3.42
N TYR A 103 -7.52 12.29 2.97
CA TYR A 103 -7.28 10.99 2.38
C TYR A 103 -6.27 10.20 3.21
N LYS A 104 -6.51 8.89 3.37
CA LYS A 104 -5.57 7.98 4.05
C LYS A 104 -4.37 7.72 3.13
N GLY A 105 -3.18 7.69 3.71
CA GLY A 105 -1.98 7.31 2.97
C GLY A 105 -0.73 7.27 3.84
N PRO A 106 0.42 6.89 3.29
CA PRO A 106 1.70 6.93 4.01
C PRO A 106 2.37 8.31 3.95
N LEU A 107 2.89 8.74 5.10
CA LEU A 107 3.97 9.69 5.23
C LEU A 107 5.28 8.94 5.02
N LYS A 108 6.00 9.27 3.95
CA LYS A 108 7.24 8.60 3.55
C LYS A 108 8.45 9.12 4.31
N ARG A 109 8.60 10.45 4.37
CA ARG A 109 9.64 11.12 5.18
C ARG A 109 9.30 12.58 5.41
N TRP A 110 9.83 13.15 6.50
CA TRP A 110 9.90 14.59 6.70
C TRP A 110 11.08 15.18 5.91
N ARG A 111 10.90 16.36 5.32
CA ARG A 111 11.93 17.07 4.54
C ARG A 111 12.64 18.17 5.33
N GLY A 112 11.99 18.74 6.35
CA GLY A 112 12.47 19.94 7.02
C GLY A 112 11.38 21.02 7.06
N ARG A 113 11.77 22.25 7.39
CA ARG A 113 10.89 23.42 7.28
C ARG A 113 11.08 24.08 5.92
N ASN A 114 10.00 24.59 5.33
CA ASN A 114 10.04 25.43 4.14
C ASN A 114 10.29 26.91 4.48
N ASP A 115 10.28 27.77 3.46
CA ASP A 115 10.52 29.21 3.60
C ASP A 115 9.48 29.93 4.47
N ALA A 116 8.27 29.36 4.60
CA ALA A 116 7.24 29.84 5.52
C ALA A 116 7.43 29.32 6.96
N GLY A 117 8.52 28.60 7.22
CA GLY A 117 8.81 27.98 8.51
C GLY A 117 7.95 26.77 8.83
N LEU A 118 7.15 26.25 7.90
CA LEU A 118 6.26 25.11 8.12
C LEU A 118 6.98 23.79 7.80
N TRP A 119 6.73 22.75 8.60
CA TRP A 119 7.27 21.42 8.30
C TRP A 119 6.65 20.84 7.03
N GLU A 120 7.49 20.28 6.16
CA GLU A 120 7.10 19.58 4.94
C GLU A 120 7.43 18.09 4.98
N ALA A 121 6.60 17.29 4.34
CA ALA A 121 6.81 15.85 4.20
C ALA A 121 6.44 15.35 2.81
N ASP A 122 7.16 14.32 2.36
CA ASP A 122 6.76 13.49 1.22
C ASP A 122 5.64 12.55 1.66
N VAL A 123 4.49 12.61 0.99
CA VAL A 123 3.32 11.78 1.27
C VAL A 123 2.80 11.15 -0.01
N ALA A 124 2.18 9.98 0.11
CA ALA A 124 1.37 9.42 -0.95
C ALA A 124 -0.06 9.17 -0.48
N TYR A 125 -1.04 9.39 -1.35
CA TYR A 125 -2.45 9.11 -1.09
C TYR A 125 -3.18 8.96 -2.44
N VAL A 126 -4.40 8.41 -2.41
CA VAL A 126 -5.18 8.24 -3.63
C VAL A 126 -6.40 9.14 -3.61
N VAL A 127 -6.58 9.90 -4.68
CA VAL A 127 -7.80 10.68 -4.95
C VAL A 127 -8.51 10.01 -6.11
N GLU A 128 -9.77 9.62 -5.90
CA GLU A 128 -10.52 8.74 -6.79
C GLU A 128 -9.73 7.44 -7.02
N LEU A 129 -8.95 7.35 -8.08
CA LEU A 129 -8.09 6.20 -8.41
C LEU A 129 -6.65 6.61 -8.79
N ALA A 130 -6.32 7.90 -8.69
CA ALA A 130 -5.01 8.44 -9.00
C ALA A 130 -4.11 8.48 -7.76
N LEU A 131 -3.00 7.73 -7.80
CA LEU A 131 -1.95 7.83 -6.80
C LEU A 131 -1.25 9.18 -6.94
N LEU A 132 -1.37 10.02 -5.91
CA LEU A 132 -0.63 11.25 -5.78
C LEU A 132 0.58 11.02 -4.87
N ASP A 133 1.75 11.41 -5.36
CA ASP A 133 3.02 11.37 -4.65
C ASP A 133 3.57 12.79 -4.60
N VAL A 134 3.38 13.47 -3.47
CA VAL A 134 3.51 14.93 -3.37
C VAL A 134 4.17 15.35 -2.07
N VAL A 135 4.71 16.56 -2.07
CA VAL A 135 5.15 17.24 -0.85
C VAL A 135 3.98 18.05 -0.30
N VAL A 136 3.70 17.92 1.00
CA VAL A 136 2.70 18.73 1.70
C VAL A 136 3.30 19.32 2.96
N ASP A 137 2.81 20.50 3.34
CA ASP A 137 3.13 21.11 4.63
C ASP A 137 2.24 20.56 5.77
N GLU A 138 2.64 20.85 7.01
CA GLU A 138 1.98 20.39 8.23
C GLU A 138 0.52 20.84 8.39
N ARG A 139 0.03 21.84 7.64
CA ARG A 139 -1.40 22.23 7.66
C ARG A 139 -2.26 21.23 6.91
N ARG A 140 -1.68 20.50 5.96
CA ARG A 140 -2.34 19.50 5.11
C ARG A 140 -2.03 18.07 5.54
N LEU A 141 -1.44 17.88 6.71
CA LEU A 141 -0.94 16.58 7.16
C LEU A 141 -1.31 16.30 8.62
N ARG A 142 -1.84 15.11 8.91
CA ARG A 142 -2.06 14.62 10.28
C ARG A 142 -1.59 13.18 10.39
N LEU A 143 -0.87 12.83 11.46
CA LEU A 143 -0.52 11.43 11.71
C LEU A 143 -1.78 10.63 12.08
N ARG A 144 -1.77 9.33 11.76
CA ARG A 144 -2.90 8.44 11.94
C ARG A 144 -2.45 7.11 12.56
N GLY A 145 -3.29 6.51 13.41
CA GLY A 145 -3.13 5.12 13.84
C GLY A 145 -3.80 4.12 12.89
N ALA A 146 -3.36 2.86 12.88
CA ALA A 146 -4.06 1.81 12.16
C ALA A 146 -5.50 1.67 12.68
N GLY A 147 -6.48 1.49 11.78
CA GLY A 147 -7.90 1.38 12.11
C GLY A 147 -8.58 2.71 12.51
N GLN A 148 -7.87 3.84 12.44
CA GLN A 148 -8.47 5.15 12.67
C GLN A 148 -9.26 5.59 11.41
N GLU A 149 -10.57 5.68 11.57
CA GLU A 149 -11.50 5.99 10.47
C GLU A 149 -11.80 7.49 10.30
N SER A 150 -11.54 8.32 11.32
CA SER A 150 -11.79 9.76 11.29
C SER A 150 -10.65 10.59 11.86
N LEU A 151 -10.60 11.86 11.49
CA LEU A 151 -9.78 12.87 12.15
C LEU A 151 -10.44 13.24 13.48
N ARG A 152 -9.74 13.00 14.58
CA ARG A 152 -10.10 13.55 15.89
C ARG A 152 -9.52 14.94 16.01
#